data_AF-A0A8K0DTA5-F1
#
_entry.id   AF-A0A8K0DTA5-F1
#
_cell.length_a   1.000
_cell.length_b   1.000
_cell.length_c   1.000
_cell.angle_alpha   90.00
_cell.angle_beta   90.00
_cell.angle_gamma   90.00
#
_symmetry.space_group_name_H-M   'P 1'
#
loop_
_entity.id
_entity.type
_entity.pdbx_description
1 polymer ?
#
loop_
_entity_poly.entity_id
_entity_poly.type
_entity_poly.pdbx_seq_one_letter_code
_entity_poly.pdbx_strand_id
1 'polypeptide(L)'
;MRKLPRKPVRRKSKEHTRTRSSGAPGRFKRTPYWWNDDIQAQREKCMEDRKRITSAARSEIYRNNGHLEALKDTYKRAKKHLQRLIETSKNEHWDEVIRDLNNDIWGKGYEIIMRGVASGRPYDIPDKIYP
;
A
#
# COMPACT_ATOMS: atom_id res chain seq x y z
N MET A 1 9.14 9.57 73.14
CA MET A 1 8.12 9.82 72.08
C MET A 1 8.61 9.23 70.76
N ARG A 2 8.08 8.08 70.34
CA ARG A 2 8.52 7.39 69.09
C ARG A 2 7.77 7.99 67.90
N LYS A 3 8.46 8.68 66.99
CA LYS A 3 7.86 9.12 65.72
C LYS A 3 7.75 7.91 64.79
N LEU A 4 6.51 7.52 64.45
CA LEU A 4 6.26 6.51 63.42
C LEU A 4 6.73 7.02 62.04
N PRO A 5 7.31 6.18 61.18
CA PRO A 5 7.70 6.59 59.84
C PRO A 5 6.46 6.85 58.98
N ARG A 6 6.49 7.93 58.20
CA ARG A 6 5.44 8.27 57.23
C ARG A 6 5.34 7.16 56.19
N LYS A 7 4.15 6.56 56.04
CA LYS A 7 3.85 5.55 55.01
C LYS A 7 4.14 6.13 53.61
N PRO A 8 4.73 5.37 52.68
CA PRO A 8 4.97 5.84 51.33
C PRO A 8 3.64 6.03 50.60
N VAL A 9 3.39 7.25 50.11
CA VAL A 9 2.26 7.53 49.22
C VAL A 9 2.57 6.87 47.88
N ARG A 10 1.92 5.73 47.62
CA ARG A 10 1.98 5.00 46.35
C ARG A 10 1.43 5.87 45.23
N ARG A 11 2.30 6.65 44.58
CA ARG A 11 1.97 7.39 43.36
C ARG A 11 1.60 6.35 42.29
N LYS A 12 0.32 6.27 41.93
CA LYS A 12 -0.13 5.44 40.80
C LYS A 12 0.59 5.93 39.54
N SER A 13 1.50 5.12 39.02
CA SER A 13 2.10 5.31 37.71
C SER A 13 0.99 5.27 36.67
N LYS A 14 0.73 6.41 36.02
CA LYS A 14 -0.12 6.47 34.85
C LYS A 14 0.57 5.67 33.75
N GLU A 15 0.01 4.52 33.41
CA GLU A 15 0.36 3.76 32.22
C GLU A 15 0.21 4.70 31.01
N HIS A 16 1.33 4.99 30.35
CA HIS A 16 1.30 5.69 29.08
C HIS A 16 1.03 4.65 27.99
N THR A 17 -0.23 4.31 27.80
CA THR A 17 -0.66 3.64 26.57
C THR A 17 -0.45 4.63 25.42
N ARG A 18 0.72 4.60 24.80
CA ARG A 18 0.97 5.25 23.51
C ARG A 18 0.22 4.47 22.44
N THR A 19 -1.10 4.56 22.42
CA THR A 19 -1.87 4.24 21.22
C THR A 19 -1.42 5.26 20.18
N ARG A 20 -0.61 4.81 19.21
CA ARG A 20 -0.32 5.60 18.01
C ARG A 20 -1.68 5.88 17.39
N SER A 21 -2.15 7.13 17.48
CA SER A 21 -3.29 7.57 16.70
C SER A 21 -2.91 7.37 15.23
N SER A 22 -3.43 6.32 14.62
CA SER A 22 -3.61 6.28 13.18
C SER A 22 -4.37 7.56 12.83
N GLY A 23 -3.78 8.35 11.95
CA GLY A 23 -4.20 9.72 11.66
C GLY A 23 -5.70 9.86 11.35
N ALA A 24 -6.16 11.11 11.43
CA ALA A 24 -7.53 11.56 11.16
C ALA A 24 -8.27 10.74 10.08
N PRO A 25 -9.61 10.58 10.18
CA PRO A 25 -10.43 9.88 9.19
C PRO A 25 -10.46 10.69 7.89
N GLY A 26 -9.36 10.65 7.15
CA GLY A 26 -9.04 11.55 6.07
C GLY A 26 -8.78 10.75 4.82
N ARG A 27 -9.83 10.61 4.00
CA ARG A 27 -9.84 10.09 2.63
C ARG A 27 -9.33 8.65 2.52
N PHE A 28 -10.24 7.72 2.24
CA PHE A 28 -9.86 6.38 1.77
C PHE A 28 -8.85 6.55 0.63
N LYS A 29 -7.59 6.19 0.88
CA LYS A 29 -6.57 6.20 -0.17
C LYS A 29 -6.98 5.11 -1.14
N ARG A 30 -7.50 5.50 -2.29
CA ARG A 30 -7.80 4.56 -3.37
C ARG A 30 -6.50 3.81 -3.68
N THR A 31 -6.55 2.49 -3.57
CA THR A 31 -5.47 1.64 -4.03
C THR A 31 -5.31 1.86 -5.54
N PRO A 32 -4.07 1.93 -6.06
CA PRO A 32 -3.85 1.99 -7.49
C PRO A 32 -4.51 0.80 -8.21
N TYR A 33 -4.87 0.96 -9.47
CA TYR A 33 -5.52 -0.10 -10.25
C TYR A 33 -4.68 -1.39 -10.32
N TRP A 34 -3.35 -1.26 -10.38
CA TRP A 34 -2.39 -2.38 -10.42
C TRP A 34 -2.07 -2.98 -9.05
N TRP A 35 -2.83 -2.64 -8.00
CA TRP A 35 -2.56 -3.13 -6.65
C TRP A 35 -3.18 -4.50 -6.42
N ASN A 36 -2.34 -5.48 -6.11
CA ASN A 36 -2.74 -6.86 -5.82
C ASN A 36 -2.26 -7.27 -4.40
N ASP A 37 -2.95 -8.21 -3.78
CA ASP A 37 -2.60 -8.82 -2.50
C ASP A 37 -1.18 -9.43 -2.52
N ASP A 38 -0.76 -10.00 -3.66
CA ASP A 38 0.60 -10.52 -3.84
C ASP A 38 1.67 -9.41 -3.74
N ILE A 39 1.38 -8.24 -4.33
CA ILE A 39 2.26 -7.07 -4.25
C ILE A 39 2.30 -6.55 -2.82
N GLN A 40 1.16 -6.55 -2.12
CA GLN A 40 1.10 -6.14 -0.71
C GLN A 40 1.93 -7.08 0.18
N ALA A 41 1.74 -8.40 0.06
CA ALA A 41 2.48 -9.40 0.82
C ALA A 41 4.00 -9.29 0.55
N GLN A 42 4.39 -9.12 -0.71
CA GLN A 42 5.80 -8.97 -1.07
C GLN A 42 6.40 -7.64 -0.58
N ARG A 43 5.60 -6.58 -0.55
CA ARG A 43 6.01 -5.28 0.00
C ARG A 43 6.20 -5.36 1.51
N GLU A 44 5.34 -6.07 2.24
CA GLU A 44 5.51 -6.33 3.67
C GLU A 44 6.83 -7.07 3.96
N LYS A 45 7.13 -8.13 3.21
CA LYS A 45 8.42 -8.83 3.28
C LYS A 45 9.60 -7.89 3.04
N CYS A 46 9.55 -7.08 1.99
CA CYS A 46 10.60 -6.09 1.71
C CYS A 46 10.77 -5.08 2.87
N MET A 47 9.69 -4.66 3.51
CA MET A 47 9.72 -3.73 4.64
C MET A 47 10.31 -4.38 5.88
N GLU A 48 10.00 -5.66 6.14
CA GLU A 48 10.61 -6.42 7.22
C GLU A 48 12.11 -6.62 7.00
N ASP A 49 12.52 -7.03 5.80
CA ASP A 49 13.93 -7.18 5.45
C ASP A 49 14.70 -5.86 5.59
N ARG A 50 14.10 -4.74 5.16
CA ARG A 50 14.68 -3.41 5.37
C ARG A 50 14.85 -3.10 6.86
N LYS A 51 13.84 -3.39 7.69
CA LYS A 51 13.95 -3.22 9.15
C LYS A 51 15.10 -4.07 9.71
N ARG A 52 15.19 -5.34 9.31
CA ARG A 52 16.27 -6.25 9.74
C ARG A 52 17.65 -5.70 9.36
N ILE A 53 17.82 -5.19 8.14
CA ILE A 53 19.06 -4.53 7.71
C ILE A 53 19.37 -3.32 8.59
N THR A 54 18.40 -2.44 8.84
CA THR A 54 18.63 -1.24 9.65
C THR A 54 18.97 -1.56 11.10
N SER A 55 18.39 -2.61 11.67
CA SER A 55 18.70 -3.07 13.03
C SER A 55 20.07 -3.74 13.08
N ALA A 56 20.39 -4.61 12.12
CA ALA A 56 21.69 -5.28 12.02
C ALA A 56 22.83 -4.26 11.80
N ALA A 57 22.62 -3.23 10.99
CA ALA A 57 23.61 -2.18 10.75
C ALA A 57 23.95 -1.35 12.01
N ARG A 58 23.05 -1.31 13.00
CA ARG A 58 23.27 -0.64 14.30
C ARG A 58 23.98 -1.53 15.31
N SER A 59 24.09 -2.84 15.05
CA SER A 59 24.69 -3.80 15.96
C SER A 59 26.08 -4.20 15.49
N GLU A 60 27.08 -3.95 16.33
CA GLU A 60 28.49 -4.23 16.05
C GLU A 60 28.75 -5.72 15.71
N ILE A 61 28.01 -6.62 16.36
CA ILE A 61 28.10 -8.08 16.20
C ILE A 61 27.77 -8.50 14.76
N TYR A 62 26.76 -7.89 14.14
CA TYR A 62 26.33 -8.25 12.80
C TYR A 62 27.19 -7.62 11.70
N ARG A 63 27.97 -6.58 12.04
CA ARG A 63 28.85 -5.88 11.10
C ARG A 63 30.12 -6.68 10.82
N ASN A 64 30.68 -7.33 11.84
CA ASN A 64 31.93 -8.08 11.73
C ASN A 64 31.78 -9.47 11.09
N ASN A 65 30.58 -10.07 11.14
CA ASN A 65 30.35 -11.44 10.70
C ASN A 65 29.88 -11.59 9.24
N GLY A 66 29.90 -10.54 8.42
CA GLY A 66 29.41 -10.58 7.03
C GLY A 66 27.90 -10.80 6.86
N HIS A 67 27.16 -11.02 7.96
CA HIS A 67 25.72 -11.26 7.98
C HIS A 67 24.92 -10.08 7.39
N LEU A 68 25.44 -8.86 7.50
CA LEU A 68 24.83 -7.68 6.90
C LEU A 68 24.79 -7.74 5.37
N GLU A 69 25.83 -8.26 4.71
CA GLU A 69 25.87 -8.37 3.24
C GLU A 69 24.90 -9.44 2.74
N ALA A 70 24.82 -10.58 3.43
CA ALA A 70 23.82 -11.61 3.12
C ALA A 70 22.39 -11.06 3.21
N LEU A 71 22.08 -10.28 4.24
CA LEU A 71 20.77 -9.61 4.40
C LEU A 71 20.48 -8.57 3.31
N LYS A 72 21.50 -7.85 2.86
CA LYS A 72 21.34 -6.91 1.74
C LYS A 72 21.04 -7.65 0.44
N ASP A 73 21.68 -8.80 0.20
CA ASP A 73 21.46 -9.58 -1.01
C ASP A 73 20.09 -10.25 -1.03
N THR A 74 19.59 -10.77 0.09
CA THR A 74 18.20 -11.25 0.19
C THR A 74 17.20 -10.13 -0.11
N TYR A 75 17.40 -8.95 0.48
CA TYR A 75 16.56 -7.78 0.21
C TYR A 75 16.61 -7.34 -1.26
N LYS A 76 17.79 -7.33 -1.90
CA LYS A 76 17.92 -7.01 -3.34
C LYS A 76 17.09 -7.97 -4.19
N ARG A 77 17.12 -9.29 -3.88
CA ARG A 77 16.31 -10.30 -4.59
C ARG A 77 14.82 -10.08 -4.35
N ALA A 78 14.41 -9.84 -3.10
CA ALA A 78 13.02 -9.57 -2.74
C ALA A 78 12.48 -8.30 -3.44
N LYS A 79 13.31 -7.24 -3.52
CA LYS A 79 12.98 -6.00 -4.24
C LYS A 79 12.83 -6.22 -5.74
N LYS A 80 13.74 -6.98 -6.37
CA LYS A 80 13.60 -7.35 -7.79
C LYS A 80 12.32 -8.14 -8.05
N HIS A 81 11.97 -9.06 -7.14
CA HIS A 81 10.72 -9.80 -7.24
C HIS A 81 9.49 -8.89 -7.13
N LEU A 82 9.50 -7.94 -6.18
CA LEU A 82 8.43 -6.93 -6.06
C LEU A 82 8.27 -6.10 -7.35
N GLN A 83 9.38 -5.68 -7.96
CA GLN A 83 9.35 -4.93 -9.21
C GLN A 83 8.71 -5.74 -10.34
N ARG A 84 9.07 -7.02 -10.47
CA ARG A 84 8.47 -7.92 -11.46
C ARG A 84 6.97 -8.10 -11.22
N LEU A 85 6.52 -8.31 -9.98
CA LEU A 85 5.09 -8.42 -9.67
C LEU A 85 4.31 -7.15 -10.05
N ILE A 86 4.88 -5.97 -9.79
CA ILE A 86 4.26 -4.70 -10.19
C ILE A 86 4.18 -4.59 -11.72
N GLU A 87 5.24 -4.96 -12.42
CA GLU A 87 5.28 -4.93 -13.88
C GLU A 87 4.28 -5.91 -14.50
N THR A 88 4.25 -7.15 -14.01
CA THR A 88 3.26 -8.16 -14.41
C THR A 88 1.84 -7.67 -14.18
N SER A 89 1.52 -7.17 -12.98
CA SER A 89 0.17 -6.69 -12.69
C SER A 89 -0.23 -5.51 -13.57
N LYS A 90 0.70 -4.58 -13.85
CA LYS A 90 0.43 -3.48 -14.79
C LYS A 90 0.15 -3.98 -16.20
N ASN A 91 0.91 -4.96 -16.67
CA ASN A 91 0.74 -5.54 -18.00
C ASN A 91 -0.58 -6.30 -18.08
N GLU A 92 -0.94 -7.11 -17.08
CA GLU A 92 -2.22 -7.81 -17.02
C GLU A 92 -3.40 -6.83 -17.10
N HIS A 93 -3.38 -5.76 -16.30
CA HIS A 93 -4.42 -4.74 -16.35
C HIS A 93 -4.44 -4.00 -17.70
N TRP A 94 -3.28 -3.79 -18.33
CA TRP A 94 -3.21 -3.17 -19.64
C TRP A 94 -3.77 -4.09 -20.74
N ASP A 95 -3.47 -5.38 -20.67
CA ASP A 95 -4.00 -6.40 -21.57
C ASP A 95 -5.51 -6.56 -21.40
N GLU A 96 -6.03 -6.46 -20.16
CA GLU A 96 -7.47 -6.41 -19.88
C GLU A 96 -8.13 -5.19 -20.53
N VAL A 97 -7.53 -4.00 -20.39
CA VAL A 97 -8.03 -2.78 -21.04
C VAL A 97 -8.04 -2.93 -22.56
N ILE A 98 -6.97 -3.47 -23.14
CA ILE A 98 -6.91 -3.72 -24.60
C ILE A 98 -7.96 -4.75 -25.02
N ARG A 99 -8.14 -5.82 -24.25
CA ARG A 99 -9.14 -6.85 -24.52
C ARG A 99 -10.54 -6.27 -24.48
N ASP A 100 -10.84 -5.46 -23.49
CA ASP A 100 -12.12 -4.77 -23.36
C ASP A 100 -12.34 -3.79 -24.54
N LEU A 101 -11.30 -3.05 -24.94
CA LEU A 101 -11.33 -2.17 -26.11
C LEU A 101 -11.55 -2.93 -27.42
N ASN A 102 -10.89 -4.07 -27.61
CA ASN A 102 -11.04 -4.89 -28.81
C ASN A 102 -12.41 -5.58 -28.87
N ASN A 103 -12.94 -5.99 -27.72
CA ASN A 103 -14.30 -6.51 -27.62
C ASN A 103 -15.33 -5.44 -27.90
N ASP A 104 -14.99 -4.18 -27.60
CA ASP A 104 -15.89 -3.06 -27.74
C ASP A 104 -15.27 -1.86 -28.46
N ILE A 105 -15.06 -2.02 -29.76
CA ILE A 105 -14.38 -1.03 -30.63
C ILE A 105 -15.13 0.32 -30.62
N TRP A 106 -16.45 0.32 -30.31
CA TRP A 106 -17.30 1.52 -30.30
C TRP A 106 -18.36 1.57 -29.17
N GLY A 107 -18.59 0.49 -28.44
CA GLY A 107 -19.97 0.16 -28.04
C GLY A 107 -20.56 0.90 -26.86
N LYS A 108 -19.81 1.35 -25.86
CA LYS A 108 -20.39 2.33 -24.91
C LYS A 108 -20.66 3.67 -25.58
N GLY A 109 -19.79 4.11 -26.50
CA GLY A 109 -20.01 5.32 -27.29
C GLY A 109 -21.24 5.19 -28.18
N TYR A 110 -21.41 4.04 -28.82
CA TYR A 110 -22.59 3.72 -29.63
C TYR A 110 -23.85 3.55 -28.77
N GLU A 111 -23.77 2.92 -27.59
CA GLU A 111 -24.90 2.81 -26.65
C GLU A 111 -25.38 4.20 -26.20
N ILE A 112 -24.46 5.12 -25.91
CA ILE A 112 -24.77 6.51 -25.58
C ILE A 112 -25.48 7.21 -26.75
N ILE A 113 -24.94 7.07 -27.96
CA ILE A 113 -25.53 7.66 -29.18
C ILE A 113 -26.93 7.06 -29.44
N MET A 114 -27.10 5.75 -29.35
CA MET A 114 -28.37 5.07 -29.61
C MET A 114 -29.43 5.37 -28.55
N ARG A 115 -29.04 5.45 -27.26
CA ARG A 115 -29.94 5.96 -26.20
C ARG A 115 -30.39 7.39 -26.47
N GLY A 116 -29.52 8.22 -27.04
CA GLY A 116 -29.87 9.58 -27.42
C GLY A 116 -30.81 9.66 -28.61
N VAL A 117 -30.48 8.98 -29.71
CA VAL A 117 -31.29 8.95 -30.93
C VAL A 117 -32.70 8.40 -30.66
N ALA A 118 -32.83 7.34 -29.85
CA ALA A 118 -34.13 6.75 -29.49
C ALA A 118 -35.02 7.69 -28.66
N SER A 119 -34.44 8.65 -27.95
CA SER A 119 -35.16 9.60 -27.10
C SER A 119 -35.59 10.89 -27.81
N GLY A 120 -35.25 11.04 -29.11
CA GLY A 120 -35.69 12.16 -29.96
C GLY A 120 -35.13 13.53 -29.57
N ARG A 121 -34.17 13.59 -28.64
CA ARG A 121 -33.46 14.81 -28.25
C ARG A 121 -31.99 14.64 -28.65
N PRO A 122 -31.34 15.68 -29.25
CA PRO A 122 -29.89 15.68 -29.31
C PRO A 122 -29.39 15.60 -27.86
N TYR A 123 -28.66 14.53 -27.53
CA TYR A 123 -28.01 14.46 -26.23
C TYR A 123 -26.97 15.58 -26.20
N ASP A 124 -27.11 16.51 -25.24
CA ASP A 124 -25.97 17.30 -24.81
C ASP A 124 -24.94 16.30 -24.32
N ILE A 125 -23.90 16.07 -25.13
CA ILE A 125 -22.67 15.41 -24.71
C ILE A 125 -22.16 16.34 -23.60
N PRO A 126 -22.28 15.99 -22.31
CA PRO A 126 -21.63 16.82 -21.30
C PRO A 126 -20.14 16.74 -21.66
N ASP A 127 -19.44 17.86 -21.76
CA ASP A 127 -18.03 17.97 -22.21
C ASP A 127 -17.03 17.00 -21.52
N LYS A 128 -17.49 16.20 -20.57
CA LYS A 128 -16.75 15.24 -19.77
C LYS A 128 -17.44 13.88 -19.82
N ILE A 129 -17.48 13.27 -21.00
CA ILE A 129 -17.70 11.83 -21.12
C ILE A 129 -16.32 11.15 -21.07
N TYR A 130 -16.17 10.32 -20.05
CA TYR A 130 -15.12 9.34 -19.73
C TYR A 130 -14.31 9.65 -18.44
N PRO A 131 -14.16 8.65 -17.55
CA PRO A 131 -13.31 8.71 -16.35
C PRO A 131 -11.82 8.77 -16.67
#